data_AF-A0A5B7X9D1-F1
#
_entry.id   AF-A0A5B7X9D1-F1
#
_cell.length_a   1.000
_cell.length_b   1.000
_cell.length_c   1.000
_cell.angle_alpha   90.00
_cell.angle_beta   90.00
_cell.angle_gamma   90.00
#
_symmetry.space_group_name_H-M   'P 1'
#
loop_
_entity.id
_entity.type
_entity.pdbx_description
1 polymer ?
#
loop_
_entity_poly.entity_id
_entity_poly.type
_entity_poly.pdbx_seq_one_letter_code
_entity_poly.pdbx_strand_id
1 'polypeptide(L)'
;MLDFFLYNEISPKEKIGPTAKTIEKLINKRINAVIAIIKEIEKTQTKPTIGILQALLEQEEPKKKPLLVEKKRPSGDRPNYRKFNR
;
A
#
# COMPACT_ATOMS: atom_id res chain seq x y z
N MET A 1 -34.37 -46.72 13.57
CA MET A 1 -32.93 -46.48 13.88
C MET A 1 -32.02 -47.02 12.78
N LEU A 2 -32.22 -48.24 12.25
CA LEU A 2 -31.46 -48.73 11.08
C LEU A 2 -31.78 -47.96 9.79
N ASP A 3 -33.02 -47.53 9.62
CA ASP A 3 -33.42 -46.78 8.41
C ASP A 3 -32.69 -45.44 8.28
N PHE A 4 -32.34 -44.80 9.40
CA PHE A 4 -31.55 -43.56 9.39
C PHE A 4 -30.18 -43.77 8.72
N PHE A 5 -29.52 -44.88 9.00
CA PHE A 5 -28.25 -45.23 8.37
C PHE A 5 -28.42 -45.57 6.88
N LEU A 6 -29.54 -46.21 6.52
CA LEU A 6 -29.87 -46.54 5.14
C LEU A 6 -30.15 -45.28 4.30
N TYR A 7 -30.98 -44.38 4.82
CA TYR A 7 -31.38 -43.14 4.13
C TYR A 7 -30.26 -42.11 4.02
N ASN A 8 -29.34 -42.09 4.98
CA ASN A 8 -28.17 -41.21 4.93
C ASN A 8 -26.94 -41.90 4.34
N GLU A 9 -27.06 -43.16 3.91
CA GLU A 9 -25.97 -43.99 3.36
C GLU A 9 -24.71 -44.07 4.25
N ILE A 10 -24.89 -43.94 5.57
CA ILE A 10 -23.79 -43.98 6.56
C ILE A 10 -23.77 -45.37 7.19
N SER A 11 -22.59 -45.97 7.35
CA SER A 11 -22.51 -47.29 7.98
C SER A 11 -22.75 -47.19 9.50
N PRO A 12 -23.57 -48.09 10.11
CA PRO A 12 -23.78 -48.10 11.57
C PRO A 12 -22.52 -48.33 12.40
N LYS A 13 -21.45 -48.82 11.76
CA LYS A 13 -20.13 -49.04 12.37
C LYS A 13 -19.17 -47.88 12.12
N GLU A 14 -19.59 -46.89 11.34
CA GLU A 14 -18.78 -45.72 11.02
C GLU A 14 -18.74 -44.79 12.22
N LYS A 15 -17.53 -44.39 12.61
CA LYS A 15 -17.38 -43.36 13.65
C LYS A 15 -17.90 -42.06 13.04
N ILE A 16 -19.07 -41.62 13.48
CA ILE A 16 -19.61 -40.31 13.12
C ILE A 16 -18.52 -39.31 13.49
N GLY A 17 -17.97 -38.66 12.46
CA GLY A 17 -16.85 -37.74 12.58
C GLY A 17 -17.16 -36.56 13.51
N PRO A 18 -16.24 -35.59 13.65
CA PRO A 18 -16.51 -34.39 14.43
C PRO A 18 -17.87 -33.80 14.06
N THR A 19 -18.71 -33.53 15.07
CA THR A 19 -20.05 -32.96 14.88
C THR A 19 -19.97 -31.74 13.96
N ALA A 20 -21.02 -31.45 13.19
CA ALA A 20 -21.10 -30.28 12.31
C ALA A 20 -20.60 -28.99 13.00
N LYS A 21 -20.96 -28.77 14.27
CA LYS A 21 -20.46 -27.68 15.12
C LYS A 21 -18.94 -27.62 15.28
N THR A 22 -18.29 -28.78 15.42
CA THR A 22 -16.83 -28.88 15.53
C THR A 22 -16.17 -28.57 14.19
N ILE A 23 -16.76 -29.03 13.09
CA ILE A 23 -16.30 -28.71 11.73
C ILE A 23 -16.43 -27.21 11.47
N GLU A 24 -17.57 -26.61 11.78
CA GLU A 24 -17.80 -25.16 11.71
C GLU A 24 -16.75 -24.38 12.51
N LYS A 25 -16.49 -24.79 13.76
CA LYS A 25 -15.47 -24.15 14.60
C LYS A 25 -14.06 -24.23 14.00
N LEU A 26 -13.71 -25.37 13.40
CA LEU A 26 -12.43 -25.56 12.72
C LEU A 26 -12.31 -24.69 11.47
N ILE A 27 -13.38 -24.60 10.67
CA ILE A 27 -13.45 -23.74 9.48
C ILE A 27 -13.31 -22.27 9.88
N ASN A 28 -14.07 -21.81 10.86
CA ASN A 28 -14.01 -20.43 11.37
C ASN A 28 -12.59 -20.08 11.86
N LYS A 29 -11.93 -20.98 12.58
CA LYS A 29 -10.54 -20.77 13.03
C LYS A 29 -9.57 -20.62 11.85
N ARG A 30 -9.73 -21.44 10.80
CA ARG A 30 -8.89 -21.36 9.60
C ARG A 30 -9.11 -20.06 8.84
N ILE A 31 -10.37 -19.63 8.68
CA ILE A 31 -10.71 -18.36 8.02
C ILE A 31 -10.10 -17.18 8.78
N ASN A 32 -10.22 -17.15 10.11
CA ASN A 32 -9.62 -16.10 10.94
C ASN A 32 -8.08 -16.03 10.79
N ALA A 33 -7.42 -17.19 10.71
CA ALA A 33 -5.98 -17.25 10.48
C ALA A 33 -5.59 -16.71 9.09
N VAL A 34 -6.34 -17.05 8.04
CA VAL A 34 -6.12 -16.52 6.68
C VAL A 34 -6.29 -15.00 6.66
N ILE A 35 -7.33 -14.47 7.30
CA ILE A 35 -7.55 -13.01 7.41
C ILE A 35 -6.37 -12.33 8.10
N ALA A 36 -5.85 -12.92 9.18
CA ALA A 36 -4.70 -12.38 9.90
C ALA A 36 -3.44 -12.35 9.01
N ILE A 37 -3.18 -13.42 8.26
CA ILE A 37 -2.05 -13.51 7.32
C ILE A 37 -2.17 -12.43 6.24
N ILE A 38 -3.33 -12.27 5.63
CA ILE A 38 -3.56 -11.26 4.59
C ILE A 38 -3.35 -9.85 5.15
N LYS A 39 -3.87 -9.55 6.35
CA LYS A 39 -3.64 -8.26 7.02
C LYS A 39 -2.16 -8.00 7.32
N GLU A 40 -1.41 -9.03 7.70
CA GLU A 40 0.03 -8.90 7.97
C GLU A 40 0.81 -8.63 6.68
N ILE A 41 0.50 -9.32 5.58
CA ILE A 41 1.07 -9.05 4.25
C ILE A 41 0.76 -7.61 3.83
N GLU A 42 -0.48 -7.16 4.05
CA GLU A 42 -0.89 -5.79 3.71
C GLU A 42 -0.07 -4.75 4.49
N LYS A 43 0.14 -4.99 5.79
CA LYS A 43 0.88 -4.09 6.67
C LYS A 43 2.39 -4.07 6.38
N THR A 44 2.98 -5.23 6.09
CA THR A 44 4.44 -5.37 5.96
C THR A 44 4.97 -5.12 4.56
N GLN A 45 4.18 -5.42 3.52
CA GLN A 45 4.64 -5.36 2.13
C GLN A 45 3.89 -4.29 1.35
N THR A 46 2.56 -4.40 1.22
CA THR A 46 1.85 -3.59 0.21
C THR A 46 1.69 -2.13 0.62
N LYS A 47 1.34 -1.84 1.89
CA LYS A 47 1.22 -0.46 2.41
C LYS A 47 2.51 0.35 2.30
N PRO A 48 3.67 -0.13 2.78
CA PRO A 48 4.90 0.64 2.66
C PRO A 48 5.31 0.83 1.19
N THR A 49 5.11 -0.17 0.32
CA THR A 49 5.39 -0.02 -1.11
C THR A 49 4.52 1.07 -1.75
N ILE A 50 3.23 1.11 -1.45
CA ILE A 50 2.34 2.19 -1.92
C ILE A 50 2.83 3.55 -1.42
N GLY A 51 3.18 3.67 -0.13
CA GLY A 51 3.69 4.92 0.44
C GLY A 51 5.01 5.38 -0.19
N ILE A 52 5.93 4.46 -0.48
CA ILE A 52 7.18 4.76 -1.18
C ILE A 52 6.90 5.22 -2.62
N LEU A 53 6.03 4.52 -3.35
CA LEU A 53 5.67 4.91 -4.71
C LEU A 53 5.00 6.28 -4.75
N GLN A 54 4.11 6.57 -3.81
CA GLN A 54 3.50 7.89 -3.65
C GLN A 54 4.56 8.95 -3.37
N ALA A 55 5.48 8.71 -2.42
CA ALA A 55 6.54 9.64 -2.10
C ALA A 55 7.49 9.91 -3.28
N LEU A 56 7.80 8.90 -4.10
CA LEU A 56 8.62 9.05 -5.30
C LEU A 56 7.92 9.89 -6.37
N LEU A 57 6.62 9.68 -6.58
CA LEU A 57 5.83 10.40 -7.58
C LEU A 57 5.49 11.84 -7.13
N GLU A 58 5.25 12.07 -5.84
CA GLU A 58 4.99 13.40 -5.29
C GLU A 58 6.24 14.29 -5.28
N GLN A 59 7.44 13.70 -5.16
CA GLN A 59 8.71 14.44 -5.24
C GLN A 59 9.06 14.92 -6.65
N GLU A 60 8.36 14.44 -7.68
CA GLU A 60 8.64 14.78 -9.08
C GLU A 60 8.05 16.11 -9.55
N GLU A 61 7.27 16.85 -8.74
CA GLU A 61 6.98 18.24 -9.10
C GLU A 61 8.27 19.06 -8.97
N PRO A 62 8.92 19.47 -10.09
CA PRO A 62 10.13 20.25 -9.99
C PRO A 62 9.74 21.57 -9.33
N LYS A 63 10.28 21.83 -8.13
CA LYS A 63 10.21 23.18 -7.52
C LYS A 63 10.57 24.15 -8.63
N LYS A 64 9.59 24.94 -9.09
CA LYS A 64 9.76 25.87 -10.22
C LYS A 64 10.97 26.74 -9.90
N LYS A 65 12.11 26.42 -10.50
CA LYS A 65 13.34 27.20 -10.30
C LYS A 65 12.97 28.63 -10.70
N PRO A 66 13.24 29.65 -9.86
CA PRO A 66 12.91 31.01 -10.22
C PRO A 66 13.57 31.32 -11.57
N LEU A 67 12.77 31.78 -12.54
CA LEU A 67 13.27 32.16 -13.85
C LEU A 67 14.29 33.29 -13.64
N LEU A 68 15.55 33.05 -14.01
CA LEU A 68 16.58 34.08 -14.02
C LEU A 68 16.27 35.02 -15.20
N VAL A 69 15.62 36.14 -14.92
CA VAL A 69 15.33 37.16 -15.92
C VAL A 69 16.51 38.13 -15.97
N GLU A 70 17.17 38.22 -17.13
CA GLU A 70 18.21 39.22 -17.35
C GLU A 70 17.59 40.63 -17.29
N LYS A 71 18.16 41.50 -16.45
CA LYS A 71 17.80 42.91 -16.42
C LYS A 71 18.32 43.54 -17.72
N LYS A 72 17.41 44.02 -18.58
CA LYS A 72 17.79 44.78 -19.78
C LYS A 72 18.70 45.94 -19.36
N ARG A 73 19.92 45.96 -19.89
CA ARG A 73 20.84 47.08 -19.71
C ARG A 73 20.21 48.31 -20.37
N PRO A 74 20.10 49.47 -19.69
CA PRO A 74 19.71 50.69 -20.36
C PRO A 74 20.76 50.99 -21.43
N SER A 75 20.34 50.93 -22.69
CA SER A 75 21.14 51.39 -23.82
C SER A 75 21.29 52.90 -23.70
N GLY A 76 22.41 53.39 -23.15
CA GLY A 76 22.74 54.81 -23.32
C GLY A 76 23.66 55.47 -22.31
N ASP A 77 23.73 55.04 -21.05
CA ASP A 77 24.45 55.84 -20.06
C ASP A 77 25.92 55.44 -19.93
N ARG A 78 26.78 56.27 -20.51
CA ARG A 78 28.24 56.18 -20.33
C ARG A 78 28.56 56.39 -18.84
N PRO A 79 29.34 55.52 -18.19
CA PRO A 79 29.73 55.74 -16.81
C PRO A 79 30.60 57.00 -16.70
N ASN A 80 30.25 57.90 -15.78
CA ASN A 80 31.04 59.09 -15.52
C ASN A 80 32.28 58.72 -14.70
N TYR A 81 33.45 58.67 -15.34
CA TYR A 81 34.71 58.38 -14.67
C TYR A 81 35.18 59.59 -13.87
N ARG A 82 35.38 59.42 -12.56
CA ARG A 82 35.99 60.43 -11.69
C ARG A 82 37.48 60.53 -12.03
N LYS A 83 37.88 61.59 -12.72
CA LYS A 83 39.29 61.86 -13.02
C LYS A 83 40.03 62.12 -11.71
N PHE A 84 40.99 61.26 -11.39
CA PHE A 84 42.00 61.54 -10.37
C PHE A 84 43.04 62.48 -11.01
N ASN A 85 43.11 63.71 -10.53
CA ASN A 85 44.20 64.62 -10.88
C ASN A 85 45.48 64.15 -10.16
N ARG A 86 46.58 64.02 -10.90
CA ARG A 86 47.93 63.82 -10.38
C ARG A 86 48.52 65.13 -9.89
#